data_AF-A0A7Z0M839-F1
#
_entry.id   AF-A0A7Z0M839-F1
#
_cell.length_a   1.000
_cell.length_b   1.000
_cell.length_c   1.000
_cell.angle_alpha   90.00
_cell.angle_beta   90.00
_cell.angle_gamma   90.00
#
_symmetry.space_group_name_H-M   'P 1'
#
loop_
_entity.id
_entity.type
_entity.pdbx_description
1 polymer ?
#
loop_
_entity_poly.entity_id
_entity_poly.type
_entity_poly.pdbx_seq_one_letter_code
_entity_poly.pdbx_strand_id
1 'polypeptide(L)'
;MKKFILTISILSLCIFLIKTYYDLRGNLIHYSVYYAQNLDHDPDYDPIMAMVVDNLDYIPRLEDDSIHYDFDGHSTIYSANHEMYITRGSSEYYFVNKSRAWDKKSRKV
;
A
#
# COMPACT_ATOMS: atom_id res chain seq x y z
N MET A 1 -36.03 -31.85 -6.51
CA MET A 1 -34.61 -32.24 -6.35
C MET A 1 -33.67 -31.45 -7.27
N LYS A 2 -33.82 -31.49 -8.61
CA LYS A 2 -32.92 -30.76 -9.53
C LYS A 2 -32.77 -29.25 -9.24
N LYS A 3 -33.88 -28.55 -8.98
CA LYS A 3 -33.87 -27.11 -8.62
C LYS A 3 -33.13 -26.83 -7.30
N PHE A 4 -33.29 -27.72 -6.30
CA PHE A 4 -32.62 -27.60 -5.01
C PHE A 4 -31.10 -27.80 -5.12
N ILE A 5 -30.67 -28.81 -5.90
CA ILE A 5 -29.25 -29.03 -6.21
C ILE A 5 -28.67 -27.80 -6.92
N LEU A 6 -29.38 -27.29 -7.94
CA LEU A 6 -28.95 -26.10 -8.68
C LEU A 6 -28.79 -24.88 -7.75
N THR A 7 -29.73 -24.64 -6.83
CA THR A 7 -29.65 -23.53 -5.88
C THR A 7 -28.45 -23.66 -4.94
N ILE A 8 -28.17 -24.86 -4.42
CA ILE A 8 -27.00 -25.09 -3.57
C ILE A 8 -25.70 -24.89 -4.37
N SER A 9 -25.64 -25.36 -5.61
CA SER A 9 -24.47 -25.18 -6.47
C SER A 9 -24.20 -23.71 -6.79
N ILE A 10 -25.25 -22.91 -7.04
CA ILE A 10 -25.10 -21.46 -7.25
C ILE A 10 -24.61 -20.79 -5.96
N LEU A 11 -25.20 -21.14 -4.81
CA LEU A 11 -24.80 -20.56 -3.54
C LEU A 11 -23.33 -20.89 -3.19
N SER A 12 -22.90 -22.13 -3.41
CA SER A 12 -21.50 -22.53 -3.17
C SER A 12 -20.53 -21.79 -4.09
N LEU A 13 -20.92 -21.59 -5.36
CA LEU A 13 -20.11 -20.80 -6.30
C LEU A 13 -20.00 -19.34 -5.85
N CYS A 14 -21.09 -18.72 -5.41
CA CYS A 14 -21.07 -17.35 -4.89
C CYS A 14 -20.12 -17.22 -3.69
N ILE A 15 -20.19 -18.15 -2.73
CA ILE A 15 -19.30 -18.16 -1.56
C ILE A 15 -17.83 -18.30 -1.99
N PHE A 16 -17.55 -19.21 -2.93
CA PHE A 16 -16.20 -19.42 -3.47
C PHE A 16 -15.64 -18.17 -4.15
N LEU A 17 -16.45 -17.49 -4.98
CA LEU A 17 -16.06 -16.26 -5.65
C LEU A 17 -15.79 -15.12 -4.65
N ILE A 18 -16.65 -14.97 -3.64
CA ILE A 18 -16.46 -13.97 -2.58
C ILE A 18 -15.16 -14.24 -1.81
N LYS A 19 -14.90 -15.48 -1.41
CA LYS A 19 -13.66 -15.84 -0.70
C LYS A 19 -12.42 -15.56 -1.55
N THR A 20 -12.48 -15.96 -2.83
CA THR A 20 -11.39 -15.73 -3.79
C THR A 20 -11.10 -14.24 -3.96
N TYR A 21 -12.13 -13.40 -4.05
CA TYR A 21 -11.97 -11.95 -4.12
C TYR A 21 -11.24 -11.38 -2.90
N TYR A 22 -11.64 -11.76 -1.69
CA TYR A 22 -10.98 -11.28 -0.46
C TYR A 22 -9.55 -11.78 -0.34
N ASP A 23 -9.28 -13.03 -0.70
CA ASP A 23 -7.93 -13.60 -0.66
C ASP A 23 -7.00 -12.92 -1.67
N LEU A 24 -7.48 -12.71 -2.90
CA LEU A 24 -6.73 -12.02 -3.94
C LEU A 24 -6.44 -10.57 -3.52
N ARG A 25 -7.45 -9.87 -3.00
CA ARG A 25 -7.28 -8.49 -2.51
C ARG A 25 -6.26 -8.43 -1.37
N GLY A 26 -6.36 -9.34 -0.41
CA GLY A 26 -5.40 -9.42 0.71
C GLY A 26 -3.98 -9.67 0.24
N ASN A 27 -3.81 -10.59 -0.71
CA ASN A 27 -2.51 -10.90 -1.30
C ASN A 27 -1.91 -9.70 -2.07
N LEU A 28 -2.70 -9.03 -2.91
CA LEU A 28 -2.28 -7.85 -3.67
C LEU A 28 -1.83 -6.71 -2.75
N ILE A 29 -2.55 -6.47 -1.65
CA ILE A 29 -2.20 -5.43 -0.68
C ILE A 29 -0.93 -5.81 0.09
N HIS A 30 -0.86 -7.03 0.61
CA HIS A 30 0.25 -7.49 1.45
C HIS A 30 1.58 -7.57 0.69
N TYR A 31 1.54 -7.96 -0.59
CA TYR A 31 2.70 -8.04 -1.48
C TYR A 31 2.79 -6.89 -2.48
N SER A 32 2.06 -5.79 -2.25
CA SER A 32 1.99 -4.63 -3.14
C SER A 32 3.37 -4.06 -3.49
N VAL A 33 4.26 -3.95 -2.50
CA VAL A 33 5.64 -3.46 -2.66
C VAL A 33 6.44 -4.37 -3.58
N TYR A 34 6.32 -5.70 -3.42
CA TYR A 34 6.99 -6.67 -4.28
C TYR A 34 6.48 -6.55 -5.73
N TYR A 35 5.16 -6.45 -5.93
CA TYR A 35 4.61 -6.25 -7.26
C TYR A 35 5.10 -4.94 -7.90
N ALA A 36 5.14 -3.85 -7.14
CA ALA A 36 5.66 -2.57 -7.65
C ALA A 36 7.14 -2.65 -8.05
N GLN A 37 7.97 -3.40 -7.32
CA GLN A 37 9.38 -3.62 -7.64
C GLN A 37 9.62 -4.47 -8.89
N ASN A 38 8.67 -5.35 -9.22
CA ASN A 38 8.82 -6.35 -10.27
C ASN A 38 8.03 -6.03 -11.55
N LEU A 39 7.31 -4.91 -11.58
CA LEU A 39 6.62 -4.43 -12.77
C LEU A 39 7.46 -3.37 -13.47
N ASP A 40 7.50 -3.42 -14.81
CA ASP A 40 8.07 -2.34 -15.59
C ASP A 40 7.28 -1.05 -15.32
N HIS A 41 7.99 -0.01 -14.90
CA HIS A 41 7.41 1.29 -14.63
C HIS A 41 8.31 2.41 -15.16
N ASP A 42 7.70 3.56 -15.40
CA ASP A 42 8.41 4.77 -15.79
C ASP A 42 9.41 5.15 -14.67
N PRO A 43 10.69 5.39 -14.99
CA PRO A 43 11.72 5.76 -14.01
C PRO A 43 11.48 7.10 -13.32
N ASP A 44 10.62 7.96 -13.88
CA ASP A 44 10.24 9.24 -13.26
C ASP A 44 9.20 9.07 -12.14
N TYR A 45 8.64 7.87 -11.97
CA TYR A 45 7.67 7.53 -10.92
C TYR A 45 8.24 6.47 -9.97
N ASP A 46 7.85 6.54 -8.70
CA ASP A 46 8.28 5.59 -7.68
C ASP A 46 7.06 4.82 -7.12
N PRO A 47 6.56 3.83 -7.88
CA PRO A 47 5.39 3.06 -7.47
C PRO A 47 5.63 2.25 -6.20
N ILE A 48 6.89 1.95 -5.88
CA ILE A 48 7.30 1.24 -4.67
C ILE A 48 6.96 2.10 -3.46
N MET A 49 7.41 3.36 -3.47
CA MET A 49 7.12 4.32 -2.41
C MET A 49 5.62 4.59 -2.28
N ALA A 50 4.89 4.69 -3.40
CA ALA A 50 3.43 4.82 -3.38
C ALA A 50 2.76 3.60 -2.69
N MET A 51 3.15 2.37 -3.04
CA MET A 51 2.57 1.16 -2.44
C MET A 51 2.90 1.01 -0.96
N VAL A 52 4.09 1.42 -0.51
CA VAL A 52 4.48 1.42 0.90
C VAL A 52 3.55 2.33 1.71
N VAL A 53 3.27 3.53 1.22
CA VAL A 53 2.44 4.52 1.94
C VAL A 53 0.96 4.13 1.88
N ASP A 54 0.45 3.73 0.72
CA ASP A 54 -0.96 3.39 0.52
C ASP A 54 -1.42 2.16 1.30
N ASN A 55 -0.51 1.20 1.51
CA ASN A 55 -0.82 -0.08 2.15
C ASN A 55 -0.20 -0.22 3.54
N LEU A 56 0.24 0.89 4.15
CA LEU A 56 0.99 0.89 5.42
C LEU A 56 0.26 0.16 6.56
N ASP A 57 -1.07 0.22 6.56
CA ASP A 57 -1.93 -0.49 7.54
C ASP A 57 -1.88 -2.02 7.41
N TYR A 58 -1.48 -2.53 6.24
CA TYR A 58 -1.65 -3.91 5.85
C TYR A 58 -0.33 -4.65 5.55
N ILE A 59 0.77 -3.91 5.38
CA ILE A 59 2.10 -4.48 5.20
C ILE A 59 2.83 -4.62 6.54
N PRO A 60 3.79 -5.57 6.67
CA PRO A 60 4.62 -5.68 7.86
C PRO A 60 5.38 -4.38 8.12
N ARG A 61 5.38 -3.93 9.37
CA ARG A 61 6.23 -2.82 9.81
C ARG A 61 7.63 -3.33 10.09
N LEU A 62 8.62 -2.50 9.80
CA LEU A 62 9.97 -2.71 10.30
C LEU A 62 9.98 -2.39 11.79
N GLU A 63 10.48 -3.32 12.60
CA GLU A 63 10.83 -3.08 14.00
C GLU A 63 12.18 -2.35 14.03
N ASP A 64 12.15 -1.04 13.83
CA ASP A 64 13.30 -0.15 13.85
C ASP A 64 12.94 1.13 14.60
N ASP A 65 13.64 1.42 15.69
CA ASP A 65 13.40 2.61 16.53
C ASP A 65 13.73 3.93 15.81
N SER A 66 14.42 3.87 14.67
CA SER A 66 14.74 5.04 13.84
C SER A 66 13.60 5.46 12.91
N ILE A 67 12.59 4.61 12.72
CA ILE A 67 11.44 4.84 11.84
C ILE A 67 10.15 4.75 12.64
N HIS A 68 9.27 5.73 12.44
CA HIS A 68 7.98 5.81 13.08
C HIS A 68 6.86 5.89 12.04
N TYR A 69 5.67 5.47 12.46
CA TYR A 69 4.50 5.34 11.63
C TYR A 69 3.36 6.12 12.28
N ASP A 70 2.71 6.98 11.51
CA ASP A 70 1.49 7.68 11.89
C ASP A 70 0.35 7.23 10.98
N PHE A 71 -0.77 6.93 11.62
CA PHE A 71 -1.99 6.40 11.00
C PHE A 71 -3.19 7.32 11.28
N ASP A 72 -3.00 8.40 12.04
CA ASP A 72 -4.07 9.37 12.28
C ASP A 72 -4.21 10.29 11.06
N GLY A 73 -5.32 10.15 10.35
CA GLY A 73 -5.58 10.84 9.09
C GLY A 73 -4.90 10.18 7.89
N HIS A 74 -3.68 10.60 7.56
CA HIS A 74 -2.95 10.11 6.39
C HIS A 74 -1.78 9.23 6.81
N SER A 75 -1.69 8.02 6.23
CA SER A 75 -0.57 7.10 6.45
C SER A 75 0.76 7.81 6.17
N THR A 76 1.58 7.91 7.22
CA THR A 76 2.82 8.66 7.20
C THR A 76 3.93 7.84 7.84
N ILE A 77 5.09 7.82 7.20
CA ILE A 77 6.33 7.23 7.73
C ILE A 77 7.29 8.38 7.98
N TYR A 78 7.92 8.45 9.14
CA TYR A 78 8.89 9.50 9.45
C TYR A 78 10.07 8.98 10.25
N SER A 79 11.22 9.63 10.12
CA SER A 79 12.40 9.30 10.92
C SER A 79 12.26 9.83 12.35
N ALA A 80 12.91 9.19 13.33
CA ALA A 80 12.88 9.60 14.74
C ALA A 80 13.29 11.07 14.96
N ASN A 81 14.27 11.54 14.19
CA ASN A 81 14.70 12.95 14.20
C ASN A 81 13.80 13.91 13.39
N HIS A 82 12.70 13.41 12.80
CA HIS A 82 11.73 14.14 11.98
C HIS A 82 12.36 14.90 10.79
N GLU A 83 13.55 14.48 10.35
CA GLU A 83 14.21 15.02 9.17
C GLU A 83 13.64 14.47 7.88
N MET A 84 13.15 13.23 7.89
CA MET A 84 12.55 12.59 6.73
C MET A 84 11.12 12.20 7.03
N TYR A 85 10.21 12.44 6.09
CA TYR A 85 8.89 11.83 6.12
C TYR A 85 8.35 11.55 4.72
N ILE A 86 7.59 10.47 4.61
CA ILE A 86 6.73 10.20 3.45
C ILE A 86 5.29 10.14 3.92
N THR A 87 4.42 10.87 3.25
CA THR A 87 2.99 10.88 3.56
C THR A 87 2.17 10.90 2.28
N ARG A 88 0.97 10.31 2.35
CA ARG A 88 -0.03 10.45 1.29
C ARG A 88 -0.87 11.70 1.55
N GLY A 89 -0.80 12.67 0.65
CA GLY A 89 -1.73 13.80 0.62
C GLY A 89 -3.07 13.44 -0.01
N SER A 90 -3.93 14.45 -0.18
CA SER A 90 -5.25 14.30 -0.80
C SER A 90 -5.19 13.93 -2.29
N SER A 91 -4.13 14.32 -3.01
CA SER A 91 -3.96 14.07 -4.44
C SER A 91 -2.54 13.70 -4.87
N GLU A 92 -1.56 13.82 -3.98
CA GLU A 92 -0.14 13.59 -4.28
C GLU A 92 0.55 12.97 -3.06
N TYR A 93 1.66 12.26 -3.29
CA TYR A 93 2.54 11.79 -2.24
C TYR A 93 3.64 12.81 -1.99
N TYR A 94 4.01 13.01 -0.72
CA TYR A 94 5.07 13.92 -0.34
C TYR A 94 6.22 13.15 0.27
N PHE A 95 7.39 13.22 -0.37
CA PHE A 95 8.68 12.87 0.24
C PHE A 95 9.39 14.15 0.64
N VAL A 96 9.69 14.30 1.93
CA VAL A 96 10.42 15.47 2.45
C VAL A 96 11.68 14.99 3.16
N ASN A 97 12.80 15.64 2.83
CA ASN A 97 14.07 15.48 3.53
C ASN A 97 14.59 16.88 3.92
N LYS A 98 14.55 17.19 5.22
CA LYS A 98 14.93 18.48 5.78
C LYS A 98 16.45 18.68 5.81
N SER A 99 17.24 17.61 5.90
CA SER A 99 18.70 17.69 5.81
C SER A 99 19.20 18.06 4.40
N ARG A 100 18.35 17.97 3.37
CA ARG A 100 18.58 18.43 1.99
C ARG A 100 17.80 19.69 1.60
N ALA A 101 17.33 20.50 2.56
CA ALA A 101 16.46 21.66 2.32
C ALA A 101 16.98 22.75 1.34
N TRP A 102 18.17 22.60 0.74
CA TRP A 102 18.67 23.42 -0.36
C TRP A 102 18.38 22.91 -1.78
N ASP A 103 17.84 21.69 -1.93
CA ASP A 103 17.51 21.11 -3.24
C ASP A 103 15.99 20.88 -3.35
N LYS A 104 15.25 21.99 -3.54
CA LYS A 104 13.79 21.99 -3.73
C LYS A 104 13.42 21.36 -5.08
N LYS A 105 13.50 20.04 -5.15
CA LYS A 105 12.76 19.27 -6.16
C LYS A 105 11.96 18.22 -5.41
N SER A 106 10.72 18.58 -5.06
CA SER A 106 9.71 17.59 -4.68
C SER A 106 9.63 16.58 -5.81
N ARG A 107 10.09 15.35 -5.57
CA ARG A 107 9.85 14.26 -6.52
C ARG A 107 8.36 13.95 -6.45
N LYS A 108 7.71 13.97 -7.61
CA LYS A 108 6.39 13.36 -7.73
C LYS A 108 6.61 11.87 -7.56
N VAL A 109 5.89 11.31 -6.60
CA VAL A 109 5.84 9.87 -6.35
C VAL A 109 4.61 9.33 -7.04
#